data_AF-A0A350PBS7-F1
#
_entry.id   AF-A0A350PBS7-F1
#
_cell.length_a   1.000
_cell.length_b   1.000
_cell.length_c   1.000
_cell.angle_alpha   90.00
_cell.angle_beta   90.00
_cell.angle_gamma   90.00
#
_symmetry.space_group_name_H-M   'P 1'
#
loop_
_entity.id
_entity.type
_entity.pdbx_description
1 polymer ?
#
loop_
_entity_poly.entity_id
_entity_poly.type
_entity_poly.pdbx_seq_one_letter_code
_entity_poly.pdbx_strand_id
1 'polypeptide(L)'
;MQIYELIRLAKWFNTNIVNARIPNNYKNLYNKLNQNAQQSNNKPSQPFEQEKEELFTALRSVNLNSLTLEQIAFLKQLDIIDKISEEGVSEIEAILFVNNLDIATAAQKIGEFSSKVAQAHSILTEIHSTLNKSFSLEDDREILEDSVMMRVYFQEDSSISDVTDFKKLSANWYDIARGISMAQNRSPEDFKIIGAQKGSLIIEMAVLAGIATSVSTILLAGLKVAEKV
;
A
#
# COMPACT_ATOMS: atom_id res chain seq x y z
N MET A 1 -10.40 1.41 -6.51
CA MET A 1 -9.10 1.05 -7.11
C MET A 1 -9.28 0.79 -8.61
N GLN A 2 -8.50 1.45 -9.45
CA GLN A 2 -8.48 1.24 -10.91
C GLN A 2 -7.76 -0.06 -11.28
N ILE A 3 -8.06 -0.61 -12.47
CA ILE A 3 -7.39 -1.81 -13.02
C ILE A 3 -5.86 -1.65 -13.02
N TYR A 4 -5.37 -0.48 -13.43
CA TYR A 4 -3.94 -0.21 -13.48
C TYR A 4 -3.29 -0.16 -12.08
N GLU A 5 -3.99 0.41 -11.09
CA GLU A 5 -3.50 0.41 -9.70
C GLU A 5 -3.40 -0.98 -9.13
N LEU A 6 -4.33 -1.86 -9.51
CA LEU A 6 -4.33 -3.25 -9.10
C LEU A 6 -3.17 -4.03 -9.72
N ILE A 7 -2.81 -3.75 -10.98
CA ILE A 7 -1.60 -4.30 -11.62
C ILE A 7 -0.33 -3.75 -10.98
N ARG A 8 -0.27 -2.44 -10.72
CA ARG A 8 0.85 -1.83 -10.00
C ARG A 8 1.00 -2.45 -8.61
N LEU A 9 -0.09 -2.72 -7.91
CA LEU A 9 -0.08 -3.39 -6.62
C LEU A 9 0.48 -4.81 -6.73
N ALA A 10 0.04 -5.59 -7.72
CA ALA A 10 0.56 -6.94 -7.93
C ALA A 10 2.07 -6.92 -8.26
N LYS A 11 2.52 -5.99 -9.10
CA LYS A 11 3.96 -5.77 -9.38
C LYS A 11 4.72 -5.36 -8.12
N TRP A 12 4.19 -4.40 -7.35
CA TRP A 12 4.77 -3.96 -6.09
C TRP A 12 4.90 -5.12 -5.10
N PHE A 13 3.87 -5.95 -4.95
CA PHE A 13 3.87 -7.09 -4.05
C PHE A 13 4.93 -8.11 -4.46
N ASN A 14 5.05 -8.40 -5.75
CA ASN A 14 6.08 -9.31 -6.24
C ASN A 14 7.50 -8.75 -5.95
N THR A 15 7.72 -7.47 -6.23
CA THR A 15 9.04 -6.82 -6.03
C THR A 15 9.41 -6.69 -4.56
N ASN A 16 8.48 -6.31 -3.69
CA ASN A 16 8.80 -5.95 -2.31
C ASN A 16 8.55 -7.08 -1.31
N ILE A 17 7.69 -8.05 -1.64
CA ILE A 17 7.32 -9.13 -0.73
C ILE A 17 7.90 -10.47 -1.20
N VAL A 18 7.66 -10.84 -2.45
CA VAL A 18 8.09 -12.14 -2.99
C VAL A 18 9.61 -12.16 -3.22
N ASN A 19 10.16 -11.14 -3.89
CA ASN A 19 11.60 -11.06 -4.12
C ASN A 19 12.40 -10.83 -2.82
N ALA A 20 11.79 -10.18 -1.83
CA ALA A 20 12.34 -10.07 -0.47
C ALA A 20 12.26 -11.40 0.32
N ARG A 21 11.71 -12.46 -0.30
CA ARG A 21 11.58 -13.81 0.26
C ARG A 21 10.70 -13.91 1.51
N ILE A 22 9.83 -12.94 1.78
CA ILE A 22 8.93 -12.95 2.95
C ILE A 22 8.08 -14.23 3.01
N PRO A 23 7.42 -14.70 1.93
CA PRO A 23 6.65 -15.94 1.96
C PRO A 23 7.53 -17.17 2.31
N ASN A 24 8.75 -17.20 1.79
CA ASN A 24 9.69 -18.28 2.05
C ASN A 24 10.20 -18.24 3.50
N ASN A 25 10.50 -17.06 4.03
CA ASN A 25 10.99 -16.89 5.40
C ASN A 25 9.91 -17.26 6.42
N TYR A 26 8.65 -16.90 6.17
CA TYR A 26 7.50 -17.39 6.96
C TYR A 26 7.42 -18.91 6.96
N LYS A 27 7.52 -19.53 5.77
CA LYS A 27 7.47 -20.99 5.62
C LYS A 27 8.64 -21.66 6.35
N ASN A 28 9.84 -21.08 6.29
CA ASN A 28 11.03 -21.60 6.97
C ASN A 28 10.86 -21.57 8.49
N LEU A 29 10.44 -20.43 9.05
CA LEU A 29 10.17 -20.30 10.49
C LEU A 29 9.05 -21.26 10.94
N TYR A 30 7.94 -21.31 10.21
CA TYR A 30 6.85 -22.25 10.47
C TYR A 30 7.34 -23.71 10.49
N ASN A 31 8.09 -24.12 9.46
CA ASN A 31 8.60 -25.49 9.38
C ASN A 31 9.49 -25.83 10.57
N LYS A 32 10.33 -24.89 11.01
CA LYS A 32 11.23 -25.09 12.15
C LYS A 32 10.47 -25.22 13.47
N LEU A 33 9.50 -24.34 13.71
CA LEU A 33 8.62 -24.40 14.88
C LEU A 33 7.78 -25.67 14.89
N ASN A 34 7.20 -26.04 13.75
CA ASN A 34 6.38 -27.24 13.62
C ASN A 34 7.21 -28.52 13.80
N GLN A 35 8.46 -28.56 13.32
CA GLN A 35 9.38 -29.66 13.61
C GLN A 35 9.64 -29.79 15.11
N ASN A 36 9.88 -28.67 15.81
CA ASN A 36 10.06 -28.68 17.27
C ASN A 36 8.78 -29.10 18.02
N ALA A 37 7.60 -28.73 17.53
CA ALA A 37 6.32 -29.15 18.10
C ALA A 37 6.02 -30.65 17.92
N GLN A 38 6.48 -31.25 16.81
CA GLN A 38 6.26 -32.66 16.48
C GLN A 38 7.35 -33.61 17.04
N GLN A 39 8.37 -33.08 17.70
CA GLN A 39 9.43 -33.91 18.28
C GLN A 39 8.88 -34.80 19.40
N SER A 40 9.07 -36.11 19.26
CA SER A 40 8.90 -37.08 20.34
C SER A 40 10.00 -36.87 21.42
N ASN A 41 9.67 -37.20 22.67
CA ASN A 41 10.35 -36.89 23.96
C ASN A 41 11.89 -37.04 24.07
N ASN A 42 12.63 -37.44 23.02
CA ASN A 42 14.06 -37.77 23.08
C ASN A 42 14.96 -37.01 22.07
N LYS A 43 14.48 -35.93 21.42
CA LYS A 43 15.35 -35.07 20.59
C LYS A 43 15.38 -33.64 21.14
N PRO A 44 16.57 -33.02 21.25
CA PRO A 44 16.66 -31.62 21.64
C PRO A 44 16.04 -30.73 20.55
N SER A 45 15.30 -29.70 20.98
CA SER A 45 14.74 -28.69 20.08
C SER A 45 15.85 -28.04 19.26
N GLN A 46 15.57 -27.81 17.97
CA GLN A 46 16.50 -27.10 17.12
C GLN A 46 16.33 -25.59 17.29
N PRO A 47 17.42 -24.81 17.28
CA PRO A 47 17.34 -23.36 17.28
C PRO A 47 16.62 -22.88 16.01
N PHE A 48 15.83 -21.81 16.14
CA PHE A 48 15.09 -21.15 15.05
C PHE A 48 15.44 -19.65 14.93
N GLU A 49 16.47 -19.20 15.65
CA GLU A 49 16.87 -17.79 15.72
C GLU A 49 17.24 -17.23 14.35
N GLN A 50 17.91 -18.04 13.52
CA GLN A 50 18.28 -17.65 12.17
C GLN A 50 17.04 -17.41 11.30
N GLU A 51 16.11 -18.35 11.25
CA GLU A 51 14.88 -18.23 10.46
C GLU A 51 14.02 -17.05 10.93
N LYS A 52 14.02 -16.77 12.24
CA LYS A 52 13.35 -15.61 12.84
C LYS A 52 13.98 -14.30 12.37
N GLU A 53 15.31 -14.15 12.49
CA GLU A 53 16.00 -12.92 12.10
C GLU A 53 15.98 -12.67 10.58
N GLU A 54 16.03 -13.72 9.75
CA GLU A 54 15.85 -13.63 8.31
C GLU A 54 14.45 -13.09 7.95
N LEU A 55 13.41 -13.56 8.64
CA LEU A 55 12.05 -13.04 8.46
C LEU A 55 11.94 -11.59 8.92
N PHE A 56 12.47 -11.26 10.10
CA PHE A 56 12.38 -9.90 10.65
C PHE A 56 13.11 -8.87 9.80
N THR A 57 14.29 -9.24 9.30
CA THR A 57 15.06 -8.39 8.38
C THR A 57 14.26 -8.10 7.11
N ALA A 58 13.60 -9.12 6.54
CA ALA A 58 12.78 -8.95 5.35
C ALA A 58 11.55 -8.06 5.62
N LEU A 59 10.82 -8.30 6.72
CA LEU A 59 9.63 -7.52 7.10
C LEU A 59 9.94 -6.04 7.32
N ARG A 60 11.04 -5.73 8.02
CA ARG A 60 11.49 -4.34 8.26
C ARG A 60 11.91 -3.61 6.99
N SER A 61 12.25 -4.34 5.92
CA SER A 61 12.63 -3.72 4.63
C SER A 61 11.43 -3.25 3.80
N VAL A 62 10.21 -3.64 4.17
CA VAL A 62 9.01 -3.33 3.37
C VAL A 62 8.60 -1.89 3.57
N ASN A 63 8.59 -1.13 2.47
CA ASN A 63 8.14 0.25 2.47
C ASN A 63 6.71 0.36 1.93
N LEU A 64 5.74 0.59 2.82
CA LEU A 64 4.34 0.79 2.46
C LEU A 64 4.03 2.19 1.93
N ASN A 65 4.94 3.17 2.09
CA ASN A 65 4.69 4.56 1.72
C ASN A 65 4.59 4.77 0.19
N SER A 66 5.01 3.80 -0.62
CA SER A 66 4.84 3.84 -2.08
C SER A 66 3.45 3.43 -2.55
N LEU A 67 2.59 2.95 -1.65
CA LEU A 67 1.24 2.48 -1.97
C LEU A 67 0.21 3.60 -1.83
N THR A 68 -0.83 3.56 -2.69
CA THR A 68 -2.00 4.42 -2.55
C THR A 68 -2.90 3.96 -1.41
N LEU A 69 -3.81 4.84 -0.96
CA LEU A 69 -4.78 4.49 0.09
C LEU A 69 -5.68 3.31 -0.31
N GLU A 70 -6.07 3.22 -1.58
CA GLU A 70 -6.86 2.08 -2.08
C GLU A 70 -6.06 0.78 -2.11
N GLN A 71 -4.77 0.86 -2.44
CA GLN A 71 -3.89 -0.31 -2.41
C GLN A 71 -3.70 -0.81 -0.98
N ILE A 72 -3.48 0.10 -0.04
CA ILE A 72 -3.44 -0.19 1.40
C ILE A 72 -4.77 -0.81 1.87
N ALA A 73 -5.90 -0.23 1.48
CA ALA A 73 -7.22 -0.76 1.82
C ALA A 73 -7.45 -2.18 1.26
N PHE A 74 -6.98 -2.44 0.04
CA PHE A 74 -7.05 -3.76 -0.57
C PHE A 74 -6.19 -4.79 0.20
N LEU A 75 -4.95 -4.44 0.57
CA LEU A 75 -4.09 -5.32 1.39
C LEU A 75 -4.68 -5.58 2.79
N LYS A 76 -5.37 -4.59 3.37
CA LYS A 76 -6.14 -4.76 4.61
C LYS A 76 -7.32 -5.72 4.44
N GLN A 77 -8.03 -5.63 3.32
CA GLN A 77 -9.13 -6.57 3.01
C GLN A 77 -8.62 -8.01 2.84
N LEU A 78 -7.39 -8.19 2.36
CA LEU A 78 -6.71 -9.47 2.30
C LEU A 78 -6.12 -9.92 3.65
N ASP A 79 -6.20 -9.09 4.70
CA ASP A 79 -5.72 -9.38 6.05
C ASP A 79 -4.23 -9.78 6.11
N ILE A 80 -3.41 -9.04 5.37
CA ILE A 80 -1.96 -9.29 5.27
C ILE A 80 -1.09 -8.07 5.59
N ILE A 81 -1.65 -6.86 5.73
CA ILE A 81 -0.83 -5.65 5.81
C ILE A 81 0.09 -5.66 7.03
N ASP A 82 -0.44 -6.11 8.15
CA ASP A 82 0.18 -6.37 9.44
C ASP A 82 1.10 -7.60 9.41
N LYS A 83 1.04 -8.43 8.37
CA LYS A 83 1.83 -9.67 8.22
C LYS A 83 2.98 -9.53 7.25
N ILE A 84 3.11 -8.38 6.59
CA ILE A 84 4.17 -8.12 5.61
C ILE A 84 4.98 -6.86 5.96
N SER A 85 4.76 -6.30 7.14
CA SER A 85 5.31 -5.01 7.59
C SER A 85 6.03 -5.15 8.93
N GLU A 86 6.52 -4.02 9.45
CA GLU A 86 7.18 -3.95 10.76
C GLU A 86 6.24 -4.36 11.90
N GLU A 87 4.94 -4.06 11.80
CA GLU A 87 3.91 -4.52 12.75
C GLU A 87 3.91 -6.05 12.88
N GLY A 88 4.19 -6.76 11.78
CA GLY A 88 4.28 -8.22 11.76
C GLY A 88 5.43 -8.77 12.60
N VAL A 89 6.52 -8.01 12.73
CA VAL A 89 7.62 -8.36 13.63
C VAL A 89 7.12 -8.38 15.07
N SER A 90 6.43 -7.32 15.50
CA SER A 90 5.88 -7.24 16.85
C SER A 90 4.86 -8.34 17.14
N GLU A 91 4.00 -8.68 16.18
CA GLU A 91 3.05 -9.79 16.33
C GLU A 91 3.76 -11.14 16.46
N ILE A 92 4.78 -11.41 15.64
CA ILE A 92 5.55 -12.66 15.72
C ILE A 92 6.30 -12.74 17.05
N GLU A 93 6.96 -11.67 17.48
CA GLU A 93 7.64 -11.63 18.77
C GLU A 93 6.67 -11.90 19.93
N ALA A 94 5.49 -11.27 19.91
CA ALA A 94 4.47 -11.52 20.91
C ALA A 94 3.99 -12.98 20.91
N ILE A 95 3.79 -13.59 19.73
CA ILE A 95 3.45 -15.00 19.59
C ILE A 95 4.54 -15.88 20.20
N LEU A 96 5.81 -15.67 19.85
CA LEU A 96 6.92 -16.48 20.33
C LEU A 96 7.16 -16.32 21.84
N PHE A 97 6.97 -15.11 22.35
CA PHE A 97 7.13 -14.81 23.78
C PHE A 97 6.01 -15.41 24.63
N VAL A 98 4.75 -15.18 24.25
CA VAL A 98 3.57 -15.67 25.00
C VAL A 98 3.48 -17.20 24.97
N ASN A 99 3.95 -17.82 23.89
CA ASN A 99 3.88 -19.27 23.68
C ASN A 99 5.27 -19.93 23.81
N ASN A 100 6.17 -19.35 24.62
CA ASN A 100 7.55 -19.84 24.78
C ASN A 100 7.66 -21.31 25.26
N LEU A 101 6.65 -21.81 26.01
CA LEU A 101 6.55 -23.19 26.46
C LEU A 101 5.60 -24.03 25.60
N ASP A 102 4.78 -23.40 24.75
CA ASP A 102 3.81 -24.04 23.87
C ASP A 102 4.18 -23.78 22.40
N ILE A 103 5.25 -24.45 21.96
CA ILE A 103 5.76 -24.34 20.60
C ILE A 103 4.74 -24.82 19.57
N ALA A 104 3.80 -25.70 19.94
CA ALA A 104 2.72 -26.13 19.05
C ALA A 104 1.77 -24.98 18.73
N THR A 105 1.31 -24.23 19.74
CA THR A 105 0.49 -23.04 19.53
C THR A 105 1.26 -21.94 18.78
N ALA A 106 2.55 -21.75 19.07
CA ALA A 106 3.39 -20.82 18.31
C ALA A 106 3.47 -21.22 16.82
N ALA A 107 3.76 -22.49 16.54
CA ALA A 107 3.83 -23.02 15.19
C ALA A 107 2.50 -22.86 14.44
N GLN A 108 1.37 -23.13 15.09
CA GLN A 108 0.05 -22.96 14.50
C GLN A 108 -0.19 -21.50 14.06
N LYS A 109 0.03 -20.54 14.95
CA LYS A 109 -0.21 -19.11 14.66
C LYS A 109 0.71 -18.58 13.55
N ILE A 110 1.98 -18.97 13.56
CA ILE A 110 2.92 -18.62 12.48
C ILE A 110 2.53 -19.30 11.16
N GLY A 111 2.00 -20.53 11.23
CA GLY A 111 1.44 -21.23 10.07
C GLY A 111 0.23 -20.51 9.46
N GLU A 112 -0.64 -19.96 10.30
CA GLU A 112 -1.78 -19.13 9.86
C GLU A 112 -1.28 -17.88 9.11
N PHE A 113 -0.23 -17.21 9.61
CA PHE A 113 0.37 -16.05 8.93
C PHE A 113 0.97 -16.45 7.58
N SER A 114 1.76 -17.53 7.57
CA SER A 114 2.35 -18.07 6.34
C SER A 114 1.27 -18.39 5.29
N SER A 115 0.13 -18.95 5.72
CA SER A 115 -0.99 -19.28 4.83
C SER A 115 -1.64 -18.02 4.24
N LYS A 116 -1.91 -17.00 5.06
CA LYS A 116 -2.48 -15.73 4.58
C LYS A 116 -1.58 -15.03 3.56
N VAL A 117 -0.28 -14.95 3.84
CA VAL A 117 0.70 -14.36 2.91
C VAL A 117 0.75 -15.15 1.59
N ALA A 118 0.71 -16.49 1.64
CA ALA A 118 0.68 -17.33 0.45
C ALA A 118 -0.63 -17.16 -0.36
N GLN A 119 -1.77 -17.04 0.31
CA GLN A 119 -3.05 -16.78 -0.34
C GLN A 119 -3.06 -15.42 -1.05
N ALA A 120 -2.58 -14.36 -0.40
CA ALA A 120 -2.47 -13.05 -1.01
C ALA A 120 -1.54 -13.04 -2.24
N HIS A 121 -0.41 -13.76 -2.17
CA HIS A 121 0.47 -13.96 -3.32
C HIS A 121 -0.27 -14.64 -4.48
N SER A 122 -1.05 -15.70 -4.21
CA SER A 122 -1.84 -16.38 -5.23
C SER A 122 -2.87 -15.45 -5.88
N ILE A 123 -3.63 -14.71 -5.06
CA ILE A 123 -4.65 -13.76 -5.54
C ILE A 123 -4.03 -12.68 -6.43
N LEU A 124 -2.95 -12.03 -5.98
CA LEU A 124 -2.30 -10.97 -6.73
C LEU A 124 -1.64 -11.48 -8.02
N THR A 125 -1.12 -12.71 -8.01
CA THR A 125 -0.57 -13.35 -9.22
C THR A 125 -1.66 -13.67 -10.23
N GLU A 126 -2.79 -14.21 -9.77
CA GLU A 126 -3.94 -14.51 -10.62
C GLU A 126 -4.52 -13.23 -11.24
N ILE A 127 -4.66 -12.18 -10.44
CA ILE A 127 -5.08 -10.85 -10.90
C ILE A 127 -4.13 -10.33 -11.98
N HIS A 128 -2.82 -10.34 -11.73
CA HIS A 128 -1.82 -9.87 -12.69
C HIS A 128 -1.87 -10.66 -14.00
N SER A 129 -1.94 -11.99 -13.91
CA SER A 129 -2.02 -12.90 -15.06
C SER A 129 -3.29 -12.69 -15.87
N THR A 130 -4.43 -12.56 -15.20
CA THR A 130 -5.75 -12.40 -15.83
C THR A 130 -5.84 -11.05 -16.54
N LEU A 131 -5.47 -9.97 -15.86
CA LEU A 131 -5.57 -8.63 -16.42
C LEU A 131 -4.61 -8.41 -17.59
N ASN A 132 -3.36 -8.90 -17.51
CA ASN A 132 -2.43 -8.77 -18.64
C ASN A 132 -2.82 -9.63 -19.85
N LYS A 133 -3.55 -10.73 -19.65
CA LYS A 133 -4.09 -11.53 -20.77
C LYS A 133 -5.28 -10.88 -21.44
N SER A 134 -6.10 -10.17 -20.67
CA SER A 134 -7.36 -9.58 -21.14
C SER A 134 -7.20 -8.14 -21.65
N PHE A 135 -6.15 -7.44 -21.25
CA PHE A 135 -5.94 -6.04 -21.58
C PHE A 135 -4.48 -5.79 -21.98
N SER A 136 -4.27 -5.16 -23.14
CA SER A 136 -2.98 -4.57 -23.52
C SER A 136 -2.80 -3.26 -22.76
N LEU A 137 -2.32 -3.37 -21.52
CA LEU A 137 -2.09 -2.21 -20.66
C LEU A 137 -0.65 -1.74 -20.86
N GLU A 138 -0.45 -0.89 -21.86
CA GLU A 138 0.74 -0.04 -21.92
C GLU A 138 0.64 0.97 -20.77
N ASP A 139 1.73 1.23 -20.04
CA ASP A 139 1.78 2.29 -19.03
C ASP A 139 1.95 3.63 -19.74
N ASP A 140 0.91 4.05 -20.46
CA ASP A 140 0.88 5.28 -21.24
C ASP A 140 0.63 6.54 -20.39
N ARG A 141 0.51 6.37 -19.07
CA ARG A 141 0.53 7.48 -18.09
C ARG A 141 1.97 7.80 -17.70
N GLU A 142 2.74 8.32 -18.65
CA GLU A 142 4.05 8.93 -18.37
C GLU A 142 3.87 10.14 -17.43
N ILE A 143 4.06 9.88 -16.15
CA ILE A 143 4.36 10.92 -15.17
C ILE A 143 5.81 11.35 -15.48
N LEU A 144 6.00 12.60 -15.91
CA LEU A 144 7.33 13.16 -16.16
C LEU A 144 8.21 12.92 -14.91
N GLU A 145 9.51 12.63 -15.10
CA GLU A 145 10.43 12.24 -14.00
C GLU A 145 10.41 13.22 -12.80
N ASP A 146 10.13 14.51 -13.04
CA ASP A 146 10.08 15.56 -12.01
C ASP A 146 8.67 15.84 -11.44
N SER A 147 7.69 15.01 -11.79
CA SER A 147 6.29 15.19 -11.40
C SER A 147 5.80 14.12 -10.43
N VAL A 148 4.93 14.53 -9.51
CA VAL A 148 4.30 13.72 -8.47
C VAL A 148 2.82 13.61 -8.79
N MET A 149 2.27 12.41 -8.58
CA MET A 149 0.84 12.17 -8.66
C MET A 149 0.14 12.78 -7.45
N MET A 150 -0.83 13.67 -7.68
CA MET A 150 -1.74 14.17 -6.67
C MET A 150 -3.14 13.67 -6.96
N ARG A 151 -3.78 13.06 -5.96
CA ARG A 151 -5.18 12.63 -6.03
C ARG A 151 -6.00 13.37 -5.00
N VAL A 152 -7.03 14.08 -5.46
CA VAL A 152 -7.94 14.83 -4.61
C VAL A 152 -9.28 14.12 -4.59
N TYR A 153 -9.68 13.65 -3.41
CA TYR A 153 -11.00 13.06 -3.17
C TYR A 153 -11.93 14.15 -2.64
N PHE A 154 -13.14 14.18 -3.18
CA PHE A 154 -14.20 15.00 -2.61
C PHE A 154 -15.20 14.09 -1.90
N GLN A 155 -15.47 14.36 -0.62
CA GLN A 155 -16.52 13.67 0.12
C GLN A 155 -17.92 14.20 -0.27
N GLU A 156 -18.93 13.39 0.05
CA GLU A 156 -20.30 13.30 -0.49
C GLU A 156 -21.07 14.62 -0.77
N ASP A 157 -20.69 15.76 -0.17
CA ASP A 157 -21.34 17.06 -0.40
C ASP A 157 -20.85 17.84 -1.64
N SER A 158 -19.85 17.33 -2.37
CA SER A 158 -19.42 17.92 -3.64
C SER A 158 -20.15 17.33 -4.86
N SER A 159 -21.37 16.80 -4.68
CA SER A 159 -22.08 16.10 -5.75
C SER A 159 -22.20 17.01 -6.97
N ILE A 160 -21.53 16.63 -8.06
CA ILE A 160 -21.68 17.29 -9.35
C ILE A 160 -23.00 16.79 -9.90
N SER A 161 -24.07 17.51 -9.55
CA SER A 161 -25.42 17.11 -9.89
C SER A 161 -25.71 17.42 -11.36
N ASP A 162 -25.02 18.40 -11.94
CA ASP A 162 -25.14 18.80 -13.33
C ASP A 162 -23.87 19.44 -13.93
N VAL A 163 -23.97 19.86 -15.19
CA VAL A 163 -22.87 20.50 -15.94
C VAL A 163 -22.53 21.90 -15.40
N THR A 164 -23.47 22.57 -14.74
CA THR A 164 -23.26 23.89 -14.12
C THR A 164 -22.35 23.75 -12.90
N ASP A 165 -22.58 22.73 -12.08
CA ASP A 165 -21.72 22.43 -10.93
C ASP A 165 -20.33 22.03 -11.37
N PHE A 166 -20.21 21.24 -12.44
CA PHE A 166 -18.91 20.91 -13.04
C PHE A 166 -18.16 22.18 -13.50
N LYS A 167 -18.85 23.12 -14.15
CA LYS A 167 -18.26 24.39 -14.61
C LYS A 167 -17.77 25.25 -13.45
N LYS A 168 -18.54 25.35 -12.36
CA LYS A 168 -18.12 26.11 -11.16
C LYS A 168 -16.90 25.46 -10.52
N LEU A 169 -16.93 24.13 -10.39
CA LEU A 169 -15.84 23.37 -9.79
C LEU A 169 -14.56 23.48 -10.62
N SER A 170 -14.64 23.38 -11.95
CA SER A 170 -13.48 23.55 -12.83
C SER A 170 -12.92 24.97 -12.79
N ALA A 171 -13.76 26.01 -12.69
CA ALA A 171 -13.32 27.38 -12.49
C ALA A 171 -12.58 27.56 -11.15
N ASN A 172 -13.13 27.02 -10.06
CA ASN A 172 -12.48 27.06 -8.76
C ASN A 172 -11.12 26.34 -8.78
N TRP A 173 -11.03 25.17 -9.43
CA TRP A 173 -9.77 24.46 -9.58
C TRP A 173 -8.75 25.21 -10.42
N TYR A 174 -9.20 25.87 -11.48
CA TYR A 174 -8.34 26.73 -12.26
C TYR A 174 -7.77 27.88 -11.41
N ASP A 175 -8.61 28.51 -10.57
CA ASP A 175 -8.16 29.57 -9.67
C ASP A 175 -7.18 29.08 -8.60
N ILE A 176 -7.42 27.88 -8.02
CA ILE A 176 -6.50 27.25 -7.07
C ILE A 176 -5.17 26.92 -7.74
N ALA A 177 -5.19 26.21 -8.87
CA ALA A 177 -4.00 25.85 -9.63
C ALA A 177 -3.21 27.10 -10.01
N ARG A 178 -3.89 28.15 -10.48
CA ARG A 178 -3.27 29.43 -10.81
C ARG A 178 -2.62 30.09 -9.59
N GLY A 179 -3.32 30.16 -8.46
CA GLY A 179 -2.79 30.76 -7.24
C GLY A 179 -1.52 30.06 -6.74
N ILE A 180 -1.50 28.73 -6.78
CA ILE A 180 -0.35 27.93 -6.36
C ILE A 180 0.82 28.07 -7.35
N SER A 181 0.54 28.01 -8.65
CA SER A 181 1.55 28.21 -9.69
C SER A 181 2.19 29.61 -9.59
N MET A 182 1.39 30.65 -9.39
CA MET A 182 1.89 32.02 -9.21
C MET A 182 2.81 32.15 -8.00
N ALA A 183 2.48 31.50 -6.88
CA ALA A 183 3.31 31.50 -5.68
C ALA A 183 4.69 30.84 -5.89
N GLN A 184 4.84 30.04 -6.96
CA GLN A 184 6.08 29.35 -7.30
C GLN A 184 6.76 29.89 -8.58
N ASN A 185 6.28 31.00 -9.15
CA ASN A 185 6.72 31.50 -10.46
C ASN A 185 6.60 30.44 -11.57
N ARG A 186 5.51 29.66 -11.54
CA ARG A 186 5.17 28.58 -12.48
C ARG A 186 3.88 28.90 -13.25
N SER A 187 3.57 28.10 -14.26
CA SER A 187 2.34 28.28 -15.04
C SER A 187 1.21 27.39 -14.52
N PRO A 188 -0.07 27.80 -14.64
CA PRO A 188 -1.19 26.93 -14.32
C PRO A 188 -1.23 25.68 -15.22
N GLU A 189 -0.69 25.75 -16.44
CA GLU A 189 -0.59 24.58 -17.35
C GLU A 189 0.36 23.48 -16.84
N ASP A 190 1.15 23.74 -15.79
CA ASP A 190 1.98 22.73 -15.13
C ASP A 190 1.13 21.72 -14.32
N PHE A 191 -0.16 21.99 -14.11
CA PHE A 191 -1.13 21.04 -13.57
C PHE A 191 -1.77 20.25 -14.72
N LYS A 192 -1.37 18.98 -14.90
CA LYS A 192 -1.96 18.10 -15.92
C LYS A 192 -3.02 17.19 -15.30
N ILE A 193 -4.28 17.35 -15.71
CA ILE A 193 -5.37 16.42 -15.35
C ILE A 193 -5.17 15.12 -16.13
N ILE A 194 -5.04 14.00 -15.43
CA ILE A 194 -4.81 12.68 -16.04
C ILE A 194 -6.00 11.72 -15.90
N GLY A 195 -7.04 12.09 -15.14
CA GLY A 195 -8.25 11.28 -14.96
C GLY A 195 -9.33 11.93 -14.10
N ALA A 196 -10.59 11.51 -14.30
CA ALA A 196 -11.75 11.85 -13.47
C ALA A 196 -12.69 10.63 -13.31
N GLN A 197 -13.18 10.36 -12.08
CA GLN A 197 -14.04 9.19 -11.79
C GLN A 197 -15.41 9.56 -11.20
N LYS A 198 -16.39 8.65 -11.30
CA LYS A 198 -17.80 8.84 -10.90
C LYS A 198 -18.12 8.14 -9.57
N GLY A 199 -18.94 8.79 -8.72
CA GLY A 199 -19.39 8.32 -7.39
C GLY A 199 -19.08 9.32 -6.27
N SER A 200 -17.98 10.03 -6.48
CA SER A 200 -17.42 11.18 -5.76
C SER A 200 -16.38 11.72 -6.75
N LEU A 201 -16.31 13.02 -7.04
CA LEU A 201 -15.28 13.47 -8.00
C LEU A 201 -13.91 13.07 -7.43
N ILE A 202 -13.08 12.44 -8.23
CA ILE A 202 -11.67 12.21 -7.90
C ILE A 202 -10.89 12.83 -9.04
N ILE A 203 -10.10 13.85 -8.75
CA ILE A 203 -9.23 14.48 -9.73
C ILE A 203 -7.82 13.91 -9.53
N GLU A 204 -7.29 13.26 -10.56
CA GLU A 204 -5.91 12.81 -10.63
C GLU A 204 -5.09 13.83 -11.44
N MET A 205 -4.01 14.35 -10.84
CA MET A 205 -3.14 15.35 -11.46
C MET A 205 -1.67 14.94 -11.38
N ALA A 206 -0.92 15.12 -12.47
CA ALA A 206 0.54 15.12 -12.43
C ALA A 206 1.04 16.56 -12.25
N VAL A 207 1.81 16.81 -11.19
CA VAL A 207 2.30 18.16 -10.81
C VAL A 207 3.76 18.13 -10.41
N LEU A 208 4.53 19.19 -10.65
CA LEU A 208 5.94 19.25 -10.20
C LEU A 208 6.05 19.08 -8.68
N ALA A 209 7.13 18.45 -8.20
CA ALA A 209 7.32 18.15 -6.77
C ALA A 209 7.22 19.39 -5.84
N GLY A 210 7.74 20.53 -6.31
CA GLY A 210 7.61 21.81 -5.60
C GLY A 210 6.14 22.21 -5.39
N ILE A 211 5.32 22.09 -6.43
CA ILE A 211 3.88 22.43 -6.41
C ILE A 211 3.13 21.51 -5.44
N ALA A 212 3.39 20.19 -5.51
CA ALA A 212 2.79 19.21 -4.61
C ALA A 212 3.10 19.50 -3.12
N THR A 213 4.32 19.96 -2.83
CA THR A 213 4.75 20.32 -1.48
C THR A 213 3.99 21.54 -0.95
N SER A 214 3.79 22.57 -1.78
CA SER A 214 3.02 23.75 -1.38
C SER A 214 1.55 23.43 -1.16
N VAL A 215 0.92 22.66 -2.05
CA VAL A 215 -0.49 22.24 -1.87
C VAL A 215 -0.64 21.51 -0.53
N SER A 216 0.22 20.52 -0.26
CA SER A 216 0.20 19.75 0.98
C SER A 216 0.39 20.63 2.22
N THR A 217 1.32 21.59 2.17
CA THR A 217 1.58 22.51 3.27
C THR A 217 0.39 23.43 3.55
N ILE A 218 -0.24 23.97 2.50
CA ILE A 218 -1.41 24.85 2.61
C ILE A 218 -2.60 24.08 3.18
N LEU A 219 -2.86 22.86 2.68
CA LEU A 219 -3.94 22.01 3.18
C LEU A 219 -3.74 21.64 4.65
N LEU A 220 -2.53 21.23 5.03
CA LEU A 220 -2.20 20.91 6.42
C LEU A 220 -2.34 22.12 7.35
N ALA A 221 -1.91 23.30 6.89
CA ALA A 221 -2.08 24.53 7.66
C ALA A 221 -3.56 24.91 7.80
N GLY A 222 -4.36 24.77 6.74
CA GLY A 222 -5.79 25.03 6.75
C GLY A 222 -6.56 24.09 7.69
N LEU A 223 -6.26 22.78 7.64
CA LEU A 223 -6.86 21.78 8.52
C LEU A 223 -6.55 22.06 10.00
N LYS A 224 -5.31 22.44 10.33
CA LYS A 224 -4.92 22.83 11.69
C LYS A 224 -5.66 24.05 12.24
N VAL A 225 -6.11 24.94 11.36
CA VAL A 225 -6.93 26.10 11.73
C VAL A 225 -8.39 25.67 11.90
N ALA A 226 -8.89 24.80 11.02
CA ALA A 226 -10.27 24.29 11.09
C ALA A 226 -10.52 23.39 12.32
N GLU A 227 -9.55 22.59 12.78
CA GLU A 227 -9.66 21.77 14.00
C GLU A 227 -9.66 22.59 15.30
N LYS A 228 -9.29 23.88 15.25
CA LYS A 228 -9.24 24.78 16.42
C LYS A 228 -10.52 25.60 16.62
N VAL A 229 -11.51 25.47 15.74
CA VAL A 229 -12.82 26.14 15.80
C VAL A 229 -13.90 25.12 16.10
#